data_AF-A0A9Q8XT18-F1
#
_entry.id   AF-A0A9Q8XT18-F1
#
_cell.length_a   1.000
_cell.length_b   1.000
_cell.length_c   1.000
_cell.angle_alpha   90.00
_cell.angle_beta   90.00
_cell.angle_gamma   90.00
#
_symmetry.space_group_name_H-M   'P 1'
#
loop_
_entity.id
_entity.type
_entity.pdbx_description
1 polymer ?
#
loop_
_entity_poly.entity_id
_entity_poly.type
_entity_poly.pdbx_seq_one_letter_code
_entity_poly.pdbx_strand_id
1 'polypeptide(L)' 'MTQVEISKLLGMSQTGYSKYETGENDIPTAILISLSKLHKTSIDYLLGLTNTRDPYPRA' A
#
# COMPACT_ATOMS: atom_id res chain seq x y z
N MET A 1 8.92 -7.60 -7.16
CA MET A 1 8.07 -6.42 -7.39
C MET A 1 8.89 -5.19 -7.01
N THR A 2 9.13 -4.29 -7.95
CA THR A 2 9.93 -3.06 -7.75
C THR A 2 9.02 -1.86 -7.49
N GLN A 3 9.55 -0.80 -6.87
CA GLN A 3 8.81 0.46 -6.67
C GLN A 3 8.28 1.03 -7.99
N VAL A 4 9.02 0.87 -9.10
CA VAL A 4 8.61 1.32 -10.44
C VAL A 4 7.41 0.54 -10.96
N GLU A 5 7.34 -0.76 -10.68
CA GLU A 5 6.20 -1.58 -11.05
C GLU A 5 4.95 -1.20 -10.25
N ILE A 6 5.11 -1.00 -8.93
CA ILE A 6 4.01 -0.60 -8.06
C ILE A 6 3.50 0.79 -8.44
N SER A 7 4.39 1.75 -8.69
CA SER A 7 3.98 3.11 -9.06
C SER A 7 3.22 3.11 -10.40
N LYS A 8 3.63 2.28 -11.37
CA LYS A 8 2.87 2.08 -12.63
C LYS A 8 1.49 1.47 -12.39
N LEU A 9 1.39 0.44 -11.53
CA LEU A 9 0.12 -0.18 -11.18
C LEU A 9 -0.84 0.78 -10.46
N LEU A 10 -0.29 1.71 -9.67
CA LEU A 10 -1.02 2.74 -8.95
C LEU A 10 -1.26 4.02 -9.77
N GLY A 11 -0.78 4.09 -11.02
CA GLY A 11 -0.94 5.25 -11.89
C GLY A 11 -0.22 6.51 -11.39
N MET A 12 0.92 6.36 -10.70
CA MET A 12 1.68 7.47 -10.12
C MET A 12 3.18 7.41 -10.42
N SER A 13 3.88 8.50 -10.13
CA SER A 13 5.34 8.57 -10.28
C SER A 13 6.03 7.71 -9.23
N GLN A 14 7.17 7.11 -9.59
CA GLN A 14 8.01 6.35 -8.65
C GLN A 14 8.43 7.22 -7.46
N THR A 15 8.81 8.48 -7.72
CA THR A 15 9.19 9.43 -6.67
C THR A 15 8.04 9.71 -5.72
N GLY A 16 6.80 9.87 -6.23
CA GLY A 16 5.62 10.03 -5.40
C GLY A 16 5.39 8.82 -4.50
N TYR A 17 5.52 7.61 -5.06
CA TYR A 17 5.43 6.37 -4.31
C TYR A 17 6.52 6.25 -3.22
N SER A 18 7.76 6.60 -3.55
CA SER A 18 8.87 6.58 -2.59
C SER A 18 8.62 7.49 -1.38
N LYS A 19 7.97 8.65 -1.56
CA LYS A 19 7.63 9.55 -0.45
C LYS A 19 6.62 8.95 0.53
N TYR A 20 5.76 8.05 0.06
CA TYR A 20 4.85 7.30 0.91
C TYR A 20 5.58 6.23 1.72
N GLU A 21 6.53 5.53 1.12
CA GLU A 21 7.32 4.50 1.81
C GLU A 21 8.28 5.08 2.85
N THR A 22 8.78 6.30 2.62
CA THR A 22 9.66 7.00 3.58
C THR A 22 8.89 7.78 4.65
N GLY A 23 7.55 7.87 4.55
CA GLY A 23 6.72 8.67 5.45
C GLY A 23 6.88 10.19 5.29
N GLU A 24 7.46 10.66 4.18
CA GLU A 24 7.54 12.09 3.86
C GLU A 24 6.15 12.67 3.57
N ASN A 25 5.27 11.84 2.99
CA ASN A 25 3.87 12.17 2.73
C ASN A 25 2.93 11.11 3.33
N ASP A 26 1.76 11.54 3.80
CA ASP A 26 0.67 10.62 4.15
C ASP A 26 0.19 9.86 2.91
N ILE A 27 -0.11 8.57 3.12
CA ILE A 27 -0.59 7.68 2.05
C ILE A 27 -2.09 7.94 1.84
N PRO A 28 -2.54 8.34 0.63
CA PRO A 28 -3.95 8.50 0.35
C PRO A 28 -4.72 7.20 0.56
N THR A 29 -5.93 7.26 1.12
CA THR A 29 -6.74 6.07 1.43
C THR A 29 -6.97 5.17 0.22
N ALA A 30 -7.16 5.74 -0.97
CA ALA A 30 -7.34 4.99 -2.22
C ALA A 30 -6.11 4.13 -2.58
N ILE A 31 -4.91 4.65 -2.31
CA ILE A 31 -3.65 3.94 -2.52
C ILE A 31 -3.50 2.82 -1.50
N LEU A 32 -3.81 3.10 -0.23
CA LEU A 32 -3.77 2.12 0.85
C LEU A 32 -4.72 0.93 0.58
N ILE A 33 -5.93 1.20 0.08
CA ILE A 33 -6.88 0.17 -0.38
C ILE A 33 -6.33 -0.60 -1.58
N SER A 34 -5.63 0.06 -2.50
CA SER A 34 -5.08 -0.61 -3.68
C SER A 34 -3.90 -1.51 -3.31
N LEU A 35 -3.05 -1.07 -2.39
CA LEU A 35 -1.95 -1.87 -1.83
C LEU A 35 -2.46 -3.09 -1.08
N SER A 36 -3.51 -2.95 -0.25
CA SER A 36 -4.09 -4.08 0.47
C SER A 36 -4.66 -5.14 -0.48
N LYS A 37 -5.26 -4.70 -1.60
CA LYS A 37 -5.71 -5.59 -2.67
C LYS A 37 -4.54 -6.26 -3.42
N LEU A 38 -3.50 -5.50 -3.75
CA LEU A 38 -2.33 -5.98 -4.49
C LEU A 38 -1.53 -7.02 -3.70
N HIS A 39 -1.24 -6.72 -2.42
CA HIS A 39 -0.48 -7.60 -1.54
C HIS A 39 -1.32 -8.72 -0.92
N LYS A 40 -2.64 -8.66 -1.10
CA LYS A 40 -3.64 -9.56 -0.49
C LYS A 40 -3.48 -9.60 1.03
N THR A 41 -3.44 -8.42 1.66
CA THR A 41 -3.27 -8.26 3.11
C THR A 41 -4.32 -7.31 3.69
N SER A 42 -4.44 -7.25 5.01
CA SER A 42 -5.20 -6.19 5.69
C SER A 42 -4.46 -4.84 5.60
N ILE A 43 -5.20 -3.74 5.75
CA ILE A 43 -4.62 -2.40 5.89
C ILE A 43 -3.87 -2.30 7.22
N ASP A 44 -4.40 -2.92 8.29
CA ASP A 44 -3.77 -2.93 9.61
C ASP A 44 -2.37 -3.56 9.55
N TYR A 45 -2.17 -4.59 8.73
CA TYR A 45 -0.85 -5.18 8.50
C TYR A 45 0.10 -4.20 7.79
N LEU A 46 -0.41 -3.49 6.76
CA LEU A 46 0.40 -2.49 6.03
C LEU A 46 0.83 -1.32 6.91
N LEU A 47 0.00 -0.94 7.89
CA LEU A 47 0.27 0.13 8.83
C LEU A 47 1.03 -0.32 10.09
N GLY A 48 1.33 -1.62 10.22
CA GLY A 48 2.02 -2.16 11.40
C GLY A 48 1.16 -2.20 12.67
N LEU A 49 -0.15 -2.11 12.55
CA LEU A 49 -1.11 -2.21 13.67
C LEU A 49 -1.37 -3.67 14.07
N THR A 50 -1.00 -4.63 13.23
CA THR A 50 -1.10 -6.07 13.51
C THR A 50 0.02 -6.86 12.83
N ASN A 51 0.36 -8.00 13.41
CA ASN A 51 1.24 -9.00 12.79
C ASN A 51 0.46 -9.99 11.90
N THR A 52 -0.87 -9.97 11.95
CA THR A 52 -1.72 -10.83 11.11
C THR A 52 -1.77 -10.28 9.70
N ARG A 53 -1.10 -10.98 8.77
CA ARG A 53 -1.03 -10.58 7.36
C ARG A 53 -2.37 -10.74 6.64
N ASP A 54 -3.14 -11.75 7.00
CA ASP A 54 -4.34 -12.11 6.26
C ASP A 54 -5.41 -11.02 6.32
N PRO A 55 -6.06 -10.70 5.19
CA PRO A 55 -7.14 -9.73 5.17
C PRO A 55 -8.38 -10.31 5.88
N TYR A 56 -9.18 -9.43 6.46
CA TYR A 56 -10.50 -9.77 6.95
C TYR A 56 -11.40 -10.27 5.81
N PRO A 57 -12.44 -11.08 6.11
CA PRO A 57 -13.47 -11.42 5.14
C PRO A 57 -14.00 -10.16 4.46
N ARG A 58 -13.98 -10.14 3.14
CA ARG A 58 -14.52 -9.02 2.36
C ARG A 58 -16.05 -9.10 2.38
N ALA A 59 -16.70 -7.95 2.54
CA ALA A 59 -18.13 -7.80 2.30
C ALA A 59 -18.47 -7.96 0.81
#